data_AF-A0A810NBD8-F1
#
_entry.id   AF-A0A810NBD8-F1
#
_cell.length_a   1.000
_cell.length_b   1.000
_cell.length_c   1.000
_cell.angle_alpha   90.00
_cell.angle_beta   90.00
_cell.angle_gamma   90.00
#
_symmetry.space_group_name_H-M   'P 1'
#
loop_
_entity.id
_entity.type
_entity.pdbx_description
1 polymer ?
#
loop_
_entity_poly.entity_id
_entity_poly.type
_entity_poly.pdbx_seq_one_letter_code
_entity_poly.pdbx_strand_id
1 'polypeptide(L)' 'MAIGANTIIGSGGVVTRPIPANVVAVGPPARVLREITDADKTGYRL' A
#
# COMPACT_ATOMS: atom_id res chain seq x y z
N MET A 1 12.89 -8.70 4.06
CA MET A 1 11.57 -8.29 3.53
C MET A 1 11.04 -7.21 4.44
N ALA A 2 10.57 -6.08 3.89
CA ALA A 2 10.08 -4.96 4.69
C ALA A 2 8.93 -4.26 3.96
N ILE A 3 7.95 -3.79 4.72
CA ILE A 3 6.83 -2.98 4.24
C ILE A 3 6.92 -1.66 4.97
N GLY A 4 7.02 -0.56 4.22
CA GLY A 4 7.10 0.77 4.80
C GLY A 4 5.83 1.14 5.57
N ALA A 5 5.95 2.08 6.50
CA ALA A 5 4.82 2.55 7.29
C ALA A 5 3.70 3.12 6.41
N ASN A 6 2.46 3.02 6.90
CA ASN A 6 1.26 3.52 6.24
C ASN A 6 0.98 2.95 4.85
N THR A 7 1.67 1.88 4.44
CA THR A 7 1.42 1.23 3.15
C THR A 7 0.20 0.32 3.22
N ILE A 8 -0.59 0.32 2.15
CA ILE A 8 -1.75 -0.54 1.98
C ILE A 8 -1.39 -1.66 0.99
N ILE A 9 -1.56 -2.91 1.41
CA ILE A 9 -1.45 -4.08 0.53
C ILE A 9 -2.86 -4.54 0.17
N GLY A 10 -3.21 -4.47 -1.12
CA GLY A 10 -4.48 -4.99 -1.60
C GLY A 10 -4.59 -6.50 -1.42
N SER A 11 -5.82 -6.99 -1.27
CA SER A 11 -6.10 -8.43 -1.18
C SER A 11 -5.49 -9.18 -2.36
N GLY A 12 -4.93 -10.36 -2.11
CA GLY A 12 -4.20 -11.16 -3.11
C GLY A 12 -2.78 -10.64 -3.45
N GLY A 13 -2.28 -9.63 -2.73
CA GLY A 13 -0.92 -9.12 -2.89
C GLY A 13 0.14 -10.10 -2.37
N VAL A 14 1.07 -10.54 -3.24
CA VAL A 14 2.19 -11.41 -2.85
C VAL A 14 3.49 -10.59 -2.83
N VAL A 15 3.95 -10.21 -1.64
CA VAL A 15 5.13 -9.37 -1.46
C VAL A 15 6.40 -10.22 -1.62
N THR A 16 7.13 -10.00 -2.72
CA THR A 16 8.40 -10.70 -2.99
C THR A 16 9.64 -9.80 -2.88
N ARG A 17 9.44 -8.49 -2.69
CA ARG A 17 10.50 -7.48 -2.55
C ARG A 17 10.05 -6.40 -1.56
N PRO A 18 10.97 -5.61 -0.96
CA PRO A 18 10.60 -4.50 -0.09
C PRO A 18 9.65 -3.52 -0.79
N ILE A 19 8.67 -3.00 -0.04
CA ILE A 19 7.71 -2.00 -0.52
C ILE A 19 7.95 -0.70 0.27
N PRO A 20 8.02 0.47 -0.39
CA PRO A 20 8.22 1.75 0.27
C PRO A 20 7.04 2.12 1.20
N ALA A 21 7.22 3.17 2.00
CA ALA A 21 6.18 3.73 2.85
C ALA A 21 5.18 4.57 2.04
N ASN A 22 3.98 4.77 2.58
CA ASN A 22 2.93 5.63 2.02
C ASN A 22 2.49 5.28 0.59
N VAL A 23 2.44 3.99 0.23
CA VAL A 23 1.97 3.54 -1.08
C VAL A 23 0.83 2.53 -0.99
N VAL A 24 0.09 2.40 -2.08
CA VAL A 24 -0.81 1.27 -2.32
C VAL A 24 -0.11 0.29 -3.24
N ALA A 25 0.00 -0.98 -2.83
CA ALA A 25 0.58 -2.04 -3.64
C ALA A 25 -0.37 -3.22 -3.82
N VAL A 26 -0.42 -3.81 -5.02
CA VAL A 26 -1.39 -4.87 -5.38
C VAL A 26 -0.77 -5.95 -6.27
N GLY A 27 -1.41 -7.12 -6.29
CA GLY A 27 -1.17 -8.20 -7.25
C GLY A 27 -0.11 -9.24 -6.85
N PRO A 28 -0.01 -10.37 -7.59
CA PRO A 28 1.08 -11.33 -7.49
C PRO A 28 2.07 -11.22 -8.68
N PRO A 29 3.31 -10.77 -8.48
CA PRO A 29 3.88 -10.18 -7.25
C PRO A 29 3.44 -8.74 -7.02
N ALA A 30 3.43 -8.31 -5.77
CA ALA A 30 2.99 -6.97 -5.38
C ALA A 30 3.85 -5.89 -6.04
N ARG A 31 3.19 -4.92 -6.67
CA ARG A 31 3.82 -3.73 -7.27
C ARG A 31 3.12 -2.48 -6.76
N VAL A 32 3.88 -1.39 -6.63
CA VAL A 32 3.34 -0.07 -6.31
C VAL A 32 2.36 0.32 -7.40
N LEU A 33 1.11 0.52 -7.01
CA LEU A 33 0.03 1.03 -7.87
C LEU A 33 0.07 2.55 -7.91
N ARG A 34 0.13 3.18 -6.73
CA ARG A 34 0.21 4.64 -6.56
C ARG A 34 0.62 5.02 -5.14
N GLU A 35 0.95 6.28 -4.93
CA GLU A 35 1.15 6.87 -3.61
C GLU A 35 -0.19 7.15 -2.90
N ILE A 36 -0.15 7.14 -1.58
CA ILE A 36 -1.26 7.57 -0.72
C ILE A 36 -1.17 9.08 -0.56
N THR A 37 -2.27 9.76 -0.79
CA THR A 37 -2.35 11.23 -0.80
C THR A 37 -3.49 11.72 0.10
N ASP A 38 -3.60 13.04 0.27
CA ASP A 38 -4.70 13.63 1.04
C ASP A 38 -6.08 13.29 0.47
N ALA A 39 -6.18 13.01 -0.84
CA ALA A 39 -7.42 12.60 -1.50
C ALA A 39 -7.95 11.24 -1.01
N ASP A 40 -7.10 10.42 -0.37
CA ASP A 40 -7.50 9.14 0.23
C ASP A 40 -8.18 9.30 1.59
N LYS A 41 -8.14 10.50 2.20
CA LYS A 41 -8.76 10.76 3.49
C LYS A 41 -10.27 10.91 3.32
N THR A 42 -11.01 10.02 3.94
CA THR A 42 -12.49 10.05 3.94
C THR A 42 -13.09 10.86 5.10
N GLY A 43 -12.26 11.29 6.06
CA GLY A 43 -12.73 11.93 7.29
C GLY A 43 -13.52 10.99 8.22
N TYR A 44 -13.42 9.67 7.99
CA TYR A 44 -14.12 8.67 8.80
C TYR A 44 -13.71 8.77 10.27
N ARG A 45 -14.70 9.04 11.12
CA ARG A 45 -14.59 9.11 12.58
C ARG A 45 -15.58 8.11 13.15
N LEU A 46 -15.06 7.07 13.79
CA LEU A 46 -15.80 6.18 14.68
C LEU A 46 -15.70 6.69 16.11
#